data_AF-A0A838J088-F1
#
_entry.id   AF-A0A838J088-F1
#
_cell.length_a   1.000
_cell.length_b   1.000
_cell.length_c   1.000
_cell.angle_alpha   90.00
_cell.angle_beta   90.00
_cell.angle_gamma   90.00
#
_symmetry.space_group_name_H-M   'P 1'
#
loop_
_entity.id
_entity.type
_entity.pdbx_description
1 polymer ?
#
loop_
_entity_poly.entity_id
_entity_poly.type
_entity_poly.pdbx_seq_one_letter_code
_entity_poly.pdbx_strand_id
1 'polypeptide(L)'
;MTVAVRGSVPARATGARGDVERFLLGDVDALPSLEALRVSSLAAFAYGRLPHHPQRGQLQHDHVHVTARHLALRGEVASLLRTWQGVGIEAIVFKGFHLAEFVYSTPGLRTYTDVDLVLAADAVAPACQAAAGVGWEVVWHVGERDAPNAARVAGYLGHEAGQLRHRGLGVAVDLHRRIVHNNHNALPAHAASERVTREAWAASERVAWSGTEVRVLAPVDAALIGVVLNRCWGSDAWQLKPRDYADLEALANRHGVTRADLVERARLLGVEQTLASYLRRCDPFRGELTLRPPRWDEVRRWNLAALPERGPRDLERLAMYTIDVAQETRDVAGVLASVRRAHARVRAKMPLAAADVPGNALGSRRWRALRRAIHRSMRLLRVAEAQRSNVAALASYDELRRRGFAVALVPQEEESPPRVRHAGADLEVRFGVAAEE
;
A
#
# COMPACT_ATOMS: atom_id res chain seq x y z
N MET A 1 13.32 12.72 12.77
CA MET A 1 13.00 11.77 13.85
C MET A 1 12.05 10.72 13.25
N THR A 2 12.61 9.72 12.59
CA THR A 2 11.84 8.63 11.98
C THR A 2 11.21 7.86 13.12
N VAL A 3 9.89 7.70 13.13
CA VAL A 3 9.28 6.59 13.87
C VAL A 3 9.78 5.34 13.16
N ALA A 4 11.00 4.92 13.51
CA ALA A 4 11.41 3.55 13.30
C ALA A 4 10.31 2.74 13.96
N VAL A 5 9.63 1.91 13.18
CA VAL A 5 8.80 0.83 13.70
C VAL A 5 9.74 0.02 14.59
N ARG A 6 9.81 0.38 15.88
CA ARG A 6 10.60 -0.28 16.91
C ARG A 6 9.84 -1.54 17.31
N GLY A 7 9.58 -2.41 16.34
CA GLY A 7 9.43 -3.82 16.61
C GLY A 7 10.85 -4.36 16.69
N SER A 8 11.32 -4.68 17.90
CA SER A 8 12.53 -5.50 18.05
C SER A 8 12.29 -6.80 17.30
N VAL A 9 12.90 -6.96 16.14
CA VAL A 9 12.81 -8.21 15.39
C VAL A 9 13.50 -9.27 16.26
N PRO A 10 12.81 -10.35 16.68
CA PRO A 10 13.38 -11.34 17.58
C PRO A 10 14.66 -11.94 16.99
N ALA A 11 15.67 -12.26 17.81
CA ALA A 11 16.97 -12.76 17.37
C ALA A 11 16.91 -14.02 16.49
N ARG A 12 15.84 -14.84 16.59
CA ARG A 12 15.60 -15.96 15.65
C ARG A 12 15.41 -15.51 14.19
N ALA A 13 14.95 -14.29 13.96
CA ALA A 13 14.75 -13.75 12.62
C ALA A 13 16.05 -13.30 11.92
N THR A 14 17.17 -13.15 12.65
CA THR A 14 18.44 -12.74 12.01
C THR A 14 19.11 -13.92 11.30
N GLY A 15 19.13 -15.11 11.92
CA GLY A 15 19.66 -16.32 11.29
C GLY A 15 18.92 -16.70 10.01
N ALA A 16 17.57 -16.70 10.07
CA ALA A 16 16.72 -16.97 8.92
C ALA A 16 16.97 -16.04 7.72
N ARG A 17 17.38 -14.78 7.96
CA ARG A 17 17.70 -13.85 6.87
C ARG A 17 19.03 -14.17 6.19
N GLY A 18 20.05 -14.56 6.94
CA GLY A 18 21.35 -14.95 6.37
C GLY A 18 21.23 -16.18 5.47
N ASP A 19 20.40 -17.14 5.86
CA ASP A 19 20.12 -18.31 5.01
C ASP A 19 19.38 -17.91 3.72
N VAL A 20 18.37 -17.04 3.83
CA VAL A 20 17.65 -16.53 2.65
C VAL A 20 18.58 -15.74 1.71
N GLU A 21 19.49 -14.93 2.26
CA GLU A 21 20.52 -14.23 1.47
C GLU A 21 21.38 -15.23 0.68
N ARG A 22 21.97 -16.22 1.36
CA ARG A 22 22.83 -17.24 0.73
C ARG A 22 22.09 -18.05 -0.33
N PHE A 23 20.87 -18.48 -0.03
CA PHE A 23 20.01 -19.19 -0.97
C PHE A 23 19.74 -18.40 -2.25
N LEU A 24 19.42 -17.11 -2.13
CA LEU A 24 19.19 -16.23 -3.29
C LEU A 24 20.47 -15.98 -4.09
N LEU A 25 21.63 -15.99 -3.44
CA LEU A 25 22.96 -15.92 -4.08
C LEU A 25 23.40 -17.24 -4.72
N GLY A 26 22.58 -18.30 -4.66
CA GLY A 26 22.83 -19.58 -5.33
C GLY A 26 23.49 -20.64 -4.46
N ASP A 27 23.70 -20.39 -3.17
CA ASP A 27 24.13 -21.42 -2.22
C ASP A 27 22.94 -22.35 -1.91
N VAL A 28 22.85 -23.45 -2.67
CA VAL A 28 21.77 -24.43 -2.54
C VAL A 28 21.87 -25.26 -1.25
N ASP A 29 23.06 -25.36 -0.66
CA ASP A 29 23.29 -26.05 0.61
C ASP A 29 22.83 -25.21 1.80
N ALA A 30 22.75 -23.88 1.62
CA ALA A 30 22.16 -22.94 2.56
C ALA A 30 20.63 -22.78 2.42
N LEU A 31 19.91 -23.86 2.13
CA LEU A 31 18.45 -23.79 1.99
C LEU A 31 17.81 -23.32 3.32
N PRO A 32 17.04 -22.21 3.31
CA PRO A 32 16.41 -21.72 4.53
C PRO A 32 15.31 -22.66 4.98
N SER A 33 14.91 -22.57 6.24
CA SER A 33 13.76 -23.32 6.72
C SER A 33 12.50 -23.00 5.89
N LEU A 34 11.58 -23.96 5.78
CA LEU A 34 10.31 -23.75 5.08
C LEU A 34 9.52 -22.56 5.64
N GLU A 35 9.57 -22.36 6.96
CA GLU A 35 8.98 -21.19 7.62
C GLU A 35 9.62 -19.89 7.13
N ALA A 36 10.96 -19.82 7.08
CA ALA A 36 11.68 -18.65 6.58
C ALA A 36 11.33 -18.35 5.12
N LEU A 37 11.21 -19.38 4.27
CA LEU A 37 10.78 -19.25 2.88
C LEU A 37 9.33 -18.74 2.77
N ARG A 38 8.40 -19.22 3.59
CA ARG A 38 6.99 -18.77 3.59
C ARG A 38 6.84 -17.34 4.07
N VAL A 39 7.46 -16.99 5.20
CA VAL A 39 7.46 -15.62 5.75
C VAL A 39 8.10 -14.63 4.77
N SER A 40 9.10 -15.07 4.01
CA SER A 40 9.75 -14.27 2.96
C SER A 40 9.00 -14.28 1.62
N SER A 41 7.89 -15.01 1.53
CA SER A 41 7.11 -15.23 0.30
C SER A 41 7.91 -15.83 -0.87
N LEU A 42 8.92 -16.65 -0.56
CA LEU A 42 9.83 -17.32 -1.49
C LEU A 42 9.58 -18.84 -1.64
N ALA A 43 8.65 -19.44 -0.90
CA ALA A 43 8.43 -20.90 -0.95
C ALA A 43 8.14 -21.41 -2.37
N ALA A 44 7.25 -20.74 -3.10
CA ALA A 44 6.94 -21.09 -4.49
C ALA A 44 8.13 -20.83 -5.45
N PHE A 45 8.93 -19.80 -5.20
CA PHE A 45 10.17 -19.54 -5.93
C PHE A 45 11.20 -20.66 -5.70
N ALA A 46 11.36 -21.10 -4.45
CA ALA A 46 12.27 -22.17 -4.09
C ALA A 46 11.90 -23.51 -4.73
N TYR A 47 10.60 -23.77 -4.93
CA TYR A 47 10.15 -24.92 -5.73
C TYR A 47 10.76 -24.88 -7.14
N GLY A 48 10.75 -23.74 -7.83
CA GLY A 48 11.34 -23.60 -9.17
C GLY A 48 12.87 -23.80 -9.19
N ARG A 49 13.56 -23.36 -8.14
CA ARG A 49 15.03 -23.42 -8.03
C ARG A 49 15.60 -24.79 -7.67
N LEU A 50 14.78 -25.71 -7.18
CA LEU A 50 15.23 -26.97 -6.57
C LEU A 50 14.66 -28.22 -7.29
N PRO A 51 15.02 -28.49 -8.56
CA PRO A 51 14.47 -29.60 -9.37
C PRO A 51 14.60 -30.98 -8.72
N HIS A 52 15.67 -31.23 -7.97
CA HIS A 52 16.00 -32.55 -7.43
C HIS A 52 16.15 -32.57 -5.90
N HIS A 53 15.77 -31.49 -5.21
CA HIS A 53 15.97 -31.41 -3.76
C HIS A 53 14.92 -32.23 -2.99
N PRO A 54 15.29 -32.96 -1.92
CA PRO A 54 14.34 -33.76 -1.13
C PRO A 54 13.15 -32.97 -0.56
N GLN A 55 13.34 -31.68 -0.27
CA GLN A 55 12.27 -30.82 0.24
C GLN A 55 11.31 -30.26 -0.84
N ARG A 56 11.56 -30.53 -2.13
CA ARG A 56 10.74 -30.04 -3.25
C ARG A 56 9.26 -30.43 -3.09
N GLY A 57 8.97 -31.64 -2.61
CA GLY A 57 7.60 -32.10 -2.36
C GLY A 57 6.84 -31.22 -1.35
N GLN A 58 7.53 -30.70 -0.33
CA GLN A 58 6.92 -29.83 0.68
C GLN A 58 6.63 -28.41 0.14
N LEU A 59 7.38 -27.96 -0.88
CA LEU A 59 7.19 -26.67 -1.55
C LEU A 59 6.18 -26.74 -2.71
N GLN A 60 5.79 -27.95 -3.15
CA GLN A 60 4.85 -28.14 -4.25
C GLN A 60 3.49 -27.51 -3.94
N HIS A 61 3.00 -27.66 -2.70
CA HIS A 61 1.73 -27.06 -2.28
C HIS A 61 1.77 -25.52 -2.40
N ASP A 62 2.87 -24.89 -1.97
CA ASP A 62 3.05 -23.44 -2.08
C ASP A 62 3.05 -23.01 -3.56
N HIS A 63 3.75 -23.72 -4.45
CA HIS A 63 3.76 -23.43 -5.88
C HIS A 63 2.39 -23.61 -6.56
N VAL A 64 1.69 -24.70 -6.27
CA VAL A 64 0.34 -24.95 -6.81
C VAL A 64 -0.63 -23.87 -6.33
N HIS A 65 -0.59 -23.49 -5.06
CA HIS A 65 -1.44 -22.45 -4.50
C HIS A 65 -1.23 -21.10 -5.20
N VAL A 66 0.03 -20.67 -5.36
CA VAL A 66 0.37 -19.41 -6.03
C VAL A 66 -0.06 -19.45 -7.50
N THR A 67 0.17 -20.57 -8.18
CA THR A 67 -0.25 -20.76 -9.58
C THR A 67 -1.76 -20.66 -9.73
N ALA A 68 -2.52 -21.36 -8.88
CA ALA A 68 -3.99 -21.33 -8.93
C ALA A 68 -4.54 -19.93 -8.67
N ARG A 69 -4.01 -19.22 -7.66
CA ARG A 69 -4.37 -17.82 -7.37
C ARG A 69 -4.08 -16.93 -8.57
N HIS A 70 -2.90 -17.06 -9.19
CA HIS A 70 -2.52 -16.26 -10.34
C HIS A 70 -3.44 -16.51 -11.54
N LEU A 71 -3.73 -17.77 -11.88
CA LEU A 71 -4.60 -18.12 -13.00
C LEU A 71 -6.04 -17.60 -12.82
N ALA A 72 -6.58 -17.70 -11.61
CA ALA A 72 -7.89 -17.14 -11.30
C ALA A 72 -7.91 -15.62 -11.49
N LEU A 73 -6.91 -14.92 -10.95
CA LEU A 73 -6.82 -13.47 -11.06
C LEU A 73 -6.53 -12.99 -12.49
N ARG A 74 -5.72 -13.72 -13.25
CA ARG A 74 -5.41 -13.43 -14.66
C ARG A 74 -6.67 -13.30 -15.50
N GLY A 75 -7.65 -14.20 -15.29
CA GLY A 75 -8.94 -14.13 -15.99
C GLY A 75 -9.71 -12.83 -15.70
N GLU A 76 -9.80 -12.47 -14.42
CA GLU A 76 -10.53 -11.27 -13.98
C GLU A 76 -9.84 -9.96 -14.39
N VAL A 77 -8.51 -9.90 -14.30
CA VAL A 77 -7.72 -8.74 -14.76
C VAL A 77 -7.83 -8.60 -16.27
N ALA A 78 -7.78 -9.69 -17.04
CA ALA A 78 -7.97 -9.63 -18.49
C ALA A 78 -9.37 -9.14 -18.86
N SER A 79 -10.41 -9.55 -18.12
CA SER A 79 -11.78 -9.04 -18.30
C SER A 79 -11.88 -7.53 -18.03
N LEU A 80 -11.26 -7.07 -16.94
CA LEU A 80 -11.20 -5.65 -16.58
C LEU A 80 -10.49 -4.82 -17.67
N LEU A 81 -9.31 -5.26 -18.11
CA LEU A 81 -8.52 -4.53 -19.11
C LEU A 81 -9.21 -4.50 -20.48
N ARG A 82 -9.88 -5.58 -20.91
CA ARG A 82 -10.73 -5.56 -22.12
C ARG A 82 -11.85 -4.53 -22.03
N THR A 83 -12.48 -4.45 -20.87
CA THR A 83 -13.58 -3.50 -20.62
C THR A 83 -13.10 -2.06 -20.73
N TRP A 84 -11.94 -1.76 -20.15
CA TRP A 84 -11.30 -0.44 -20.27
C TRP A 84 -10.85 -0.13 -21.70
N GLN A 85 -10.24 -1.09 -22.40
CA GLN A 85 -9.86 -0.91 -23.80
C GLN A 85 -11.09 -0.60 -24.68
N GLY A 86 -12.22 -1.26 -24.44
CA GLY A 86 -13.47 -1.03 -25.16
C GLY A 86 -14.04 0.38 -25.00
N VAL A 87 -13.62 1.14 -23.98
CA VAL A 87 -13.98 2.55 -23.77
C VAL A 87 -12.79 3.51 -23.96
N GLY A 88 -11.71 3.05 -24.60
CA GLY A 88 -10.54 3.86 -24.93
C GLY A 88 -9.60 4.16 -23.76
N ILE A 89 -9.66 3.38 -22.68
CA ILE A 89 -8.79 3.54 -21.51
C ILE A 89 -7.60 2.59 -21.63
N GLU A 90 -6.39 3.15 -21.59
CA GLU A 90 -5.15 2.38 -21.53
C GLU A 90 -4.62 2.30 -20.10
N ALA A 91 -3.96 1.19 -19.78
CA ALA A 91 -3.28 1.00 -18.50
C ALA A 91 -1.91 0.32 -18.71
N ILE A 92 -0.93 0.72 -17.90
CA ILE A 92 0.34 0.00 -17.75
C ILE A 92 0.23 -0.95 -16.58
N VAL A 93 0.44 -2.24 -16.84
CA VAL A 93 0.56 -3.27 -15.81
C VAL A 93 1.98 -3.27 -15.27
N PHE A 94 2.16 -3.18 -13.95
CA PHE A 94 3.49 -3.14 -13.34
C PHE A 94 3.60 -3.92 -12.02
N LYS A 95 4.82 -3.99 -11.47
CA LYS A 95 5.22 -4.72 -10.24
C LYS A 95 4.80 -6.19 -10.22
N GLY A 96 4.21 -6.68 -9.11
CA GLY A 96 4.15 -8.10 -8.76
C GLY A 96 3.42 -8.94 -9.79
N PHE A 97 2.23 -8.49 -10.20
CA PHE A 97 1.45 -9.16 -11.24
C PHE A 97 2.19 -9.15 -12.59
N HIS A 98 2.73 -7.99 -12.99
CA HIS A 98 3.52 -7.86 -14.21
C HIS A 98 4.71 -8.82 -14.24
N LEU A 99 5.50 -8.86 -13.16
CA LEU A 99 6.67 -9.72 -13.05
C LEU A 99 6.25 -11.19 -13.13
N ALA A 100 5.21 -11.59 -12.40
CA ALA A 100 4.70 -12.96 -12.45
C ALA A 100 4.26 -13.37 -13.86
N GLU A 101 3.49 -12.55 -14.55
CA GLU A 101 2.90 -12.90 -15.85
C GLU A 101 3.90 -12.81 -17.01
N PHE A 102 4.74 -11.78 -17.06
CA PHE A 102 5.52 -11.45 -18.25
C PHE A 102 7.02 -11.75 -18.13
N VAL A 103 7.54 -11.91 -16.91
CA VAL A 103 8.99 -12.02 -16.67
C VAL A 103 9.38 -13.41 -16.17
N TYR A 104 8.70 -13.92 -15.15
CA TYR A 104 9.01 -15.24 -14.61
C TYR A 104 8.68 -16.35 -15.60
N SER A 105 9.49 -17.42 -15.61
CA SER A 105 9.32 -18.56 -16.52
C SER A 105 7.98 -19.28 -16.33
N THR A 106 7.48 -19.29 -15.10
CA THR A 106 6.10 -19.66 -14.79
C THR A 106 5.56 -18.68 -13.74
N PRO A 107 4.29 -18.25 -13.86
CA PRO A 107 3.75 -17.22 -12.97
C PRO A 107 3.66 -17.67 -11.51
N GLY A 108 3.55 -18.98 -11.29
CA GLY A 108 3.56 -19.60 -9.96
C GLY A 108 4.82 -19.40 -9.15
N LEU A 109 5.90 -18.83 -9.70
CA LEU A 109 7.15 -18.58 -8.98
C LEU A 109 7.16 -17.24 -8.24
N ARG A 110 6.25 -16.31 -8.57
CA ARG A 110 6.23 -14.96 -8.00
C ARG A 110 4.92 -14.68 -7.28
N THR A 111 5.01 -14.64 -5.95
CA THR A 111 3.89 -14.26 -5.07
C THR A 111 3.61 -12.77 -5.13
N TYR A 112 2.34 -12.36 -5.10
CA TYR A 112 1.93 -10.96 -4.95
C TYR A 112 0.53 -10.89 -4.33
N THR A 113 0.19 -9.74 -3.76
CA THR A 113 -1.04 -9.54 -2.96
C THR A 113 -2.13 -8.79 -3.71
N ASP A 114 -1.72 -7.90 -4.60
CA ASP A 114 -2.49 -6.89 -5.32
C ASP A 114 -2.05 -6.80 -6.79
N VAL A 115 -2.84 -6.09 -7.58
CA VAL A 115 -2.50 -5.75 -8.98
C VAL A 115 -2.32 -4.25 -9.07
N ASP A 116 -1.15 -3.82 -9.51
CA ASP A 116 -0.87 -2.41 -9.69
C ASP A 116 -1.01 -2.02 -11.17
N LEU A 117 -1.83 -1.00 -11.44
CA LEU A 117 -2.06 -0.45 -12.77
C LEU A 117 -1.81 1.05 -12.79
N VAL A 118 -1.09 1.56 -13.79
CA VAL A 118 -0.96 3.01 -14.01
C VAL A 118 -1.95 3.44 -15.09
N LEU A 119 -2.70 4.51 -14.85
CA LEU A 119 -3.61 5.13 -15.80
C LEU A 119 -3.30 6.62 -15.94
N ALA A 120 -3.74 7.22 -17.04
CA ALA A 120 -3.82 8.67 -17.13
C ALA A 120 -4.77 9.20 -16.03
N ALA A 121 -4.44 10.34 -15.43
CA ALA A 121 -5.16 10.84 -14.25
C ALA A 121 -6.65 11.13 -14.51
N ASP A 122 -6.98 11.56 -15.72
CA ASP A 122 -8.33 11.81 -16.21
C ASP A 122 -9.12 10.54 -16.55
N ALA A 123 -8.43 9.42 -16.82
CA ALA A 123 -9.05 8.13 -17.12
C ALA A 123 -9.55 7.38 -15.88
N VAL A 124 -9.14 7.77 -14.67
CA VAL A 124 -9.41 7.01 -13.44
C VAL A 124 -10.91 6.90 -13.11
N ALA A 125 -11.64 8.01 -13.15
CA ALA A 125 -13.08 7.98 -12.85
C ALA A 125 -13.88 7.17 -13.90
N PRO A 126 -13.68 7.38 -15.22
CA PRO A 126 -14.24 6.50 -16.25
C PRO A 126 -13.87 5.01 -16.05
N ALA A 127 -12.62 4.72 -15.67
CA ALA A 127 -12.16 3.36 -15.42
C ALA A 127 -12.92 2.70 -14.26
N CYS A 128 -13.09 3.40 -13.14
CA CYS A 128 -13.87 2.93 -12.01
C CYS A 128 -15.34 2.68 -12.38
N GLN A 129 -15.95 3.58 -13.17
CA GLN A 129 -17.32 3.41 -13.64
C GLN A 129 -17.47 2.16 -14.53
N ALA A 130 -16.54 1.95 -15.48
CA ALA A 130 -16.56 0.80 -16.37
C ALA A 130 -16.31 -0.52 -15.61
N ALA A 131 -15.42 -0.51 -14.61
CA ALA A 131 -15.09 -1.69 -13.80
C ALA A 131 -16.29 -2.25 -13.03
N ALA A 132 -17.19 -1.38 -12.57
CA ALA A 132 -18.40 -1.76 -11.84
C ALA A 132 -19.32 -2.69 -12.64
N GLY A 133 -19.29 -2.61 -13.98
CA GLY A 133 -20.07 -3.45 -14.88
C GLY A 133 -19.55 -4.90 -15.00
N VAL A 134 -18.32 -5.18 -14.55
CA VAL A 134 -17.63 -6.47 -14.79
C VAL A 134 -17.09 -7.11 -13.50
N GLY A 135 -17.85 -7.00 -12.41
CA GLY A 135 -17.58 -7.76 -11.17
C GLY A 135 -16.63 -7.07 -10.17
N TRP A 136 -16.18 -5.85 -10.45
CA TRP A 136 -15.33 -5.08 -9.55
C TRP A 136 -16.13 -4.07 -8.72
N GLU A 137 -15.82 -3.98 -7.44
CA GLU A 137 -16.30 -2.95 -6.53
C GLU A 137 -15.30 -1.79 -6.52
N VAL A 138 -15.81 -0.55 -6.66
CA VAL A 138 -15.00 0.65 -6.49
C VAL A 138 -14.87 0.93 -4.99
N VAL A 139 -13.67 0.76 -4.45
CA VAL A 139 -13.41 1.03 -3.03
C VAL A 139 -13.27 2.54 -2.80
N TRP A 140 -12.53 3.20 -3.69
CA TRP A 140 -12.40 4.66 -3.73
C TRP A 140 -11.74 5.11 -5.04
N HIS A 141 -11.90 6.39 -5.41
CA HIS A 141 -11.10 7.06 -6.43
C HIS A 141 -10.98 8.58 -6.20
N VAL A 142 -10.01 9.21 -6.88
CA VAL A 142 -9.85 10.66 -6.88
C VAL A 142 -11.04 11.31 -7.60
N GLY A 143 -11.51 12.44 -7.07
CA GLY A 143 -12.69 13.13 -7.59
C GLY A 143 -14.02 12.67 -6.98
N GLU A 144 -14.02 11.63 -6.11
CA GLU A 144 -15.20 11.32 -5.30
C GLU A 144 -15.63 12.50 -4.43
N ARG A 145 -16.94 12.62 -4.21
CA ARG A 145 -17.50 13.66 -3.32
C ARG A 145 -16.98 13.44 -1.90
N ASP A 146 -16.61 14.55 -1.24
CA ASP A 146 -16.19 14.49 0.16
C ASP A 146 -17.36 14.03 1.05
N ALA A 147 -17.31 12.79 1.50
CA ALA A 147 -18.28 12.19 2.42
C ALA A 147 -17.55 11.71 3.68
N PRO A 148 -18.19 11.67 4.87
CA PRO A 148 -17.53 11.28 6.11
C PRO A 148 -16.68 10.00 5.98
N ASN A 149 -17.25 8.97 5.35
CA ASN A 149 -16.63 7.66 5.21
C ASN A 149 -15.81 7.47 3.92
N ALA A 150 -15.56 8.53 3.13
CA ALA A 150 -14.68 8.40 1.97
C ALA A 150 -13.32 7.84 2.42
N ALA A 151 -12.70 6.95 1.63
CA ALA A 151 -11.42 6.32 2.00
C ALA A 151 -10.24 7.31 1.91
N ARG A 152 -10.31 8.25 0.97
CA ARG A 152 -9.35 9.36 0.81
C ARG A 152 -10.04 10.73 0.96
N VAL A 153 -9.27 11.73 1.40
CA VAL A 153 -9.79 13.09 1.62
C VAL A 153 -9.89 13.81 0.28
N ALA A 154 -10.88 14.67 0.09
CA ALA A 154 -10.94 15.54 -1.08
C ALA A 154 -9.63 16.33 -1.27
N GLY A 155 -9.13 16.37 -2.50
CA GLY A 155 -7.81 16.95 -2.81
C GLY A 155 -6.64 16.03 -2.45
N TYR A 156 -6.85 14.72 -2.31
CA TYR A 156 -5.75 13.76 -2.21
C TYR A 156 -4.86 13.84 -3.48
N LEU A 157 -3.59 14.17 -3.28
CA LEU A 157 -2.57 14.30 -4.32
C LEU A 157 -1.45 13.26 -4.14
N GLY A 158 -1.74 12.07 -3.61
CA GLY A 158 -0.76 10.97 -3.55
C GLY A 158 -0.61 10.22 -4.88
N HIS A 159 0.30 9.26 -4.99
CA HIS A 159 0.57 8.56 -6.24
C HIS A 159 -0.57 7.65 -6.72
N GLU A 160 -1.30 7.04 -5.78
CA GLU A 160 -2.55 6.34 -6.06
C GLU A 160 -3.65 7.33 -6.49
N ALA A 161 -4.57 6.83 -7.30
CA ALA A 161 -5.73 7.54 -7.81
C ALA A 161 -7.03 6.78 -7.60
N GLY A 162 -7.00 5.48 -7.30
CA GLY A 162 -8.18 4.72 -6.91
C GLY A 162 -7.83 3.30 -6.53
N GLN A 163 -8.82 2.57 -6.04
CA GLN A 163 -8.71 1.15 -5.74
C GLN A 163 -10.01 0.44 -6.10
N LEU A 164 -9.85 -0.72 -6.72
CA LEU A 164 -10.94 -1.65 -7.01
C LEU A 164 -10.77 -2.93 -6.21
N ARG A 165 -11.86 -3.65 -5.97
CA ARG A 165 -11.86 -4.95 -5.31
C ARG A 165 -12.73 -5.93 -6.06
N HIS A 166 -12.17 -7.10 -6.41
CA HIS A 166 -12.97 -8.13 -7.08
C HIS A 166 -13.94 -8.76 -6.08
N ARG A 167 -15.25 -8.79 -6.39
CA ARG A 167 -16.29 -9.25 -5.44
C ARG A 167 -16.15 -10.72 -5.06
N GLY A 168 -15.72 -11.58 -5.99
CA GLY A 168 -15.58 -13.02 -5.74
C GLY A 168 -14.23 -13.45 -5.17
N LEU A 169 -13.15 -12.75 -5.55
CA LEU A 169 -11.78 -13.16 -5.18
C LEU A 169 -11.21 -12.35 -4.02
N GLY A 170 -11.81 -11.21 -3.67
CA GLY A 170 -11.32 -10.30 -2.63
C GLY A 170 -9.97 -9.63 -2.94
N VAL A 171 -9.47 -9.77 -4.18
CA VAL A 171 -8.20 -9.17 -4.61
C VAL A 171 -8.40 -7.69 -4.93
N ALA A 172 -7.42 -6.86 -4.52
CA ALA A 172 -7.39 -5.45 -4.83
C ALA A 172 -6.63 -5.16 -6.14
N VAL A 173 -7.14 -4.19 -6.89
CA VAL A 173 -6.41 -3.52 -7.98
C VAL A 173 -6.18 -2.09 -7.56
N ASP A 174 -4.93 -1.69 -7.42
CA ASP A 174 -4.54 -0.32 -7.10
C ASP A 174 -4.30 0.46 -8.40
N LEU A 175 -5.04 1.56 -8.54
CA LEU A 175 -4.96 2.46 -9.68
C LEU A 175 -4.00 3.60 -9.33
N HIS A 176 -2.97 3.75 -10.14
CA HIS A 176 -1.91 4.74 -9.94
C HIS A 176 -2.00 5.82 -11.01
N ARG A 177 -1.88 7.09 -10.62
CA ARG A 177 -1.63 8.20 -11.57
C ARG A 177 -0.14 8.48 -11.75
N ARG A 178 0.69 7.99 -10.82
CA ARG A 178 2.15 8.06 -10.86
C ARG A 178 2.74 6.71 -10.50
N ILE A 179 3.72 6.27 -11.27
CA ILE A 179 4.27 4.92 -11.17
C ILE A 179 5.22 4.72 -9.97
N VAL A 180 5.79 5.81 -9.47
CA VAL A 180 6.66 5.78 -8.28
C VAL A 180 5.87 6.17 -7.05
N HIS A 181 5.96 5.34 -6.01
CA HIS A 181 5.32 5.59 -4.73
C HIS A 181 5.79 6.90 -4.12
N ASN A 182 4.90 7.90 -4.13
CA ASN A 182 5.09 9.14 -3.40
C ASN A 182 3.75 9.62 -2.82
N ASN A 183 3.64 9.58 -1.49
CA ASN A 183 2.46 10.07 -0.75
C ASN A 183 2.64 11.50 -0.24
N HIS A 184 3.72 12.18 -0.63
CA HIS A 184 4.05 13.52 -0.13
C HIS A 184 3.67 14.57 -1.16
N ASN A 185 2.96 15.60 -0.70
CA ASN A 185 2.26 16.57 -1.54
C ASN A 185 3.12 17.80 -1.93
N ALA A 186 4.44 17.73 -1.83
CA ALA A 186 5.29 18.88 -2.19
C ALA A 186 5.57 18.93 -3.70
N LEU A 187 5.52 20.14 -4.24
CA LEU A 187 5.68 20.40 -5.68
C LEU A 187 6.97 19.80 -6.29
N PRO A 188 8.17 19.88 -5.66
CA PRO A 188 9.38 19.29 -6.25
C PRO A 188 9.33 17.76 -6.34
N ALA A 189 8.79 17.10 -5.31
CA ALA A 189 8.68 15.64 -5.27
C ALA A 189 7.65 15.12 -6.29
N HIS A 190 6.65 15.95 -6.62
CA HIS A 190 5.71 15.66 -7.70
C HIS A 190 6.39 15.69 -9.06
N ALA A 191 7.17 16.75 -9.36
CA ALA A 191 7.83 16.90 -10.65
C ALA A 191 8.74 15.71 -11.01
N ALA A 192 9.44 15.15 -10.02
CA ALA A 192 10.26 13.95 -10.21
C ALA A 192 9.42 12.72 -10.56
N SER A 193 8.38 12.40 -9.78
CA SER A 193 7.51 11.27 -10.05
C SER A 193 6.72 11.41 -11.36
N GLU A 194 6.28 12.62 -11.71
CA GLU A 194 5.61 12.92 -12.98
C GLU A 194 6.55 12.72 -14.17
N ARG A 195 7.81 13.21 -14.08
CA ARG A 195 8.84 12.95 -15.08
C ARG A 195 9.03 11.46 -15.29
N VAL A 196 9.32 10.71 -14.22
CA VAL A 196 9.53 9.25 -14.31
C VAL A 196 8.29 8.55 -14.87
N THR A 197 7.09 8.95 -14.47
CA THR A 197 5.84 8.37 -14.99
C THR A 197 5.69 8.62 -16.48
N ARG A 198 5.92 9.85 -16.95
CA ARG A 198 5.85 10.18 -18.38
C ARG A 198 6.88 9.40 -19.20
N GLU A 199 8.12 9.33 -18.74
CA GLU A 199 9.18 8.57 -19.43
C GLU A 199 8.89 7.06 -19.46
N ALA A 200 8.25 6.53 -18.41
CA ALA A 200 7.80 5.13 -18.37
C ALA A 200 6.64 4.89 -19.35
N TRP A 201 5.69 5.81 -19.46
CA TRP A 201 4.62 5.74 -20.47
C TRP A 201 5.18 5.77 -21.88
N ALA A 202 6.11 6.68 -22.17
CA ALA A 202 6.75 6.80 -23.47
C ALA A 202 7.52 5.53 -23.85
N ALA A 203 8.21 4.90 -22.90
CA ALA A 203 8.98 3.66 -23.13
C ALA A 203 8.15 2.37 -23.02
N SER A 204 6.91 2.44 -22.53
CA SER A 204 6.08 1.25 -22.33
C SER A 204 5.69 0.58 -23.66
N GLU A 205 5.66 -0.74 -23.65
CA GLU A 205 5.43 -1.58 -24.81
C GLU A 205 3.99 -2.13 -24.82
N ARG A 206 3.38 -2.24 -26.01
CA ARG A 206 2.09 -2.92 -26.19
C ARG A 206 2.32 -4.40 -26.40
N VAL A 207 1.59 -5.24 -25.66
CA VAL A 207 1.66 -6.70 -25.74
C VAL A 207 0.26 -7.27 -25.91
N ALA A 208 0.10 -8.17 -26.87
CA ALA A 208 -1.11 -8.97 -27.01
C ALA A 208 -1.18 -9.99 -25.87
N TRP A 209 -2.22 -9.89 -25.04
CA TRP A 209 -2.35 -10.67 -23.81
C TRP A 209 -3.81 -11.06 -23.57
N SER A 210 -4.11 -12.35 -23.47
CA SER A 210 -5.47 -12.85 -23.14
C SER A 210 -6.58 -12.24 -24.01
N GLY A 211 -6.33 -12.05 -25.31
CA GLY A 211 -7.28 -11.47 -26.25
C GLY A 211 -7.50 -9.96 -26.11
N THR A 212 -6.63 -9.26 -25.39
CA THR A 212 -6.59 -7.80 -25.27
C THR A 212 -5.20 -7.29 -25.59
N GLU A 213 -5.08 -6.01 -25.89
CA GLU A 213 -3.77 -5.35 -25.88
C GLU A 213 -3.57 -4.68 -24.52
N VAL A 214 -2.41 -4.86 -23.91
CA VAL A 214 -2.03 -4.22 -22.65
C VAL A 214 -0.69 -3.52 -22.79
N ARG A 215 -0.47 -2.48 -21.99
CA ARG A 215 0.87 -1.88 -21.88
C ARG A 215 1.62 -2.50 -20.72
N VAL A 216 2.90 -2.77 -20.93
CA VAL A 216 3.85 -3.23 -19.92
C VAL A 216 5.06 -2.30 -19.90
N LEU A 217 5.78 -2.28 -18.78
CA LEU A 217 7.02 -1.51 -18.72
C LEU A 217 8.08 -2.14 -19.63
N ALA A 218 8.89 -1.29 -20.27
CA ALA A 218 10.16 -1.75 -20.84
C ALA A 218 10.95 -2.52 -19.76
N PRO A 219 11.65 -3.61 -20.09
CA PRO A 219 12.29 -4.46 -19.08
C PRO A 219 13.24 -3.71 -18.13
N VAL A 220 14.00 -2.73 -18.64
CA VAL A 220 14.89 -1.87 -17.83
C VAL A 220 14.11 -0.98 -16.85
N ASP A 221 12.90 -0.52 -17.23
CA ASP A 221 12.01 0.26 -16.37
C ASP A 221 11.30 -0.63 -15.35
N ALA A 222 10.94 -1.87 -15.71
CA ALA A 222 10.42 -2.84 -14.75
C ALA A 222 11.43 -3.09 -13.61
N ALA A 223 12.72 -3.17 -13.94
CA ALA A 223 13.80 -3.30 -12.97
C ALA A 223 14.00 -2.00 -12.16
N LEU A 224 14.27 -0.89 -12.85
CA LEU A 224 14.62 0.36 -12.20
C LEU A 224 13.42 0.98 -11.46
N ILE A 225 12.28 1.14 -12.12
CA ILE A 225 11.11 1.80 -11.53
C ILE A 225 10.34 0.80 -10.66
N GLY A 226 10.02 -0.37 -11.21
CA GLY A 226 9.18 -1.38 -10.56
C GLY A 226 9.81 -1.97 -9.29
N VAL A 227 11.13 -2.15 -9.27
CA VAL A 227 11.87 -2.69 -8.10
C VAL A 227 12.62 -1.59 -7.36
N VAL A 228 13.59 -0.93 -7.99
CA VAL A 228 14.54 -0.04 -7.30
C VAL A 228 13.85 1.21 -6.73
N LEU A 229 13.23 2.03 -7.57
CA LEU A 229 12.65 3.31 -7.14
C LEU A 229 11.50 3.11 -6.15
N ASN A 230 10.65 2.11 -6.35
CA ASN A 230 9.54 1.86 -5.42
C ASN A 230 10.01 1.44 -4.01
N ARG A 231 11.19 0.80 -3.86
CA ARG A 231 11.80 0.52 -2.55
C ARG A 231 12.42 1.76 -1.93
N CYS A 232 13.10 2.57 -2.73
CA CYS A 232 13.86 3.73 -2.24
C CYS A 232 12.96 4.94 -1.96
N TRP A 233 11.97 5.19 -2.82
CA TRP A 233 11.10 6.36 -2.79
C TRP A 233 9.74 6.08 -2.15
N GLY A 234 9.37 4.80 -2.00
CA GLY A 234 8.13 4.38 -1.32
C GLY A 234 8.20 4.41 0.21
N SER A 235 7.21 3.79 0.85
CA SER A 235 7.12 3.64 2.31
C SER A 235 8.15 2.65 2.87
N ASP A 236 8.70 1.76 2.03
CA ASP A 236 9.70 0.77 2.42
C ASP A 236 11.02 1.40 2.93
N ALA A 237 11.29 2.68 2.62
CA ALA A 237 12.43 3.44 3.15
C ALA A 237 13.78 2.71 3.00
N TRP A 238 14.07 2.23 1.77
CA TRP A 238 15.27 1.45 1.43
C TRP A 238 15.33 0.04 2.03
N GLN A 239 14.27 -0.43 2.70
CA GLN A 239 14.19 -1.82 3.12
C GLN A 239 13.99 -2.71 1.89
N LEU A 240 14.95 -3.60 1.64
CA LEU A 240 14.83 -4.62 0.61
C LEU A 240 13.85 -5.70 1.05
N LYS A 241 13.12 -6.25 0.09
CA LYS A 241 12.35 -7.48 0.21
C LYS A 241 13.17 -8.62 -0.41
N PRO A 242 13.12 -9.86 0.13
CA PRO A 242 13.88 -10.98 -0.40
C PRO A 242 13.70 -11.21 -1.90
N ARG A 243 12.47 -11.04 -2.39
CA ARG A 243 12.14 -11.16 -3.82
C ARG A 243 12.76 -10.09 -4.73
N ASP A 244 13.25 -8.97 -4.21
CA ASP A 244 13.78 -7.90 -5.06
C ASP A 244 15.02 -8.38 -5.86
N TYR A 245 15.85 -9.24 -5.25
CA TYR A 245 16.99 -9.86 -5.94
C TYR A 245 16.51 -10.82 -7.05
N ALA A 246 15.56 -11.70 -6.71
CA ALA A 246 14.98 -12.64 -7.66
C ALA A 246 14.25 -11.95 -8.82
N ASP A 247 13.58 -10.83 -8.56
CA ASP A 247 12.88 -10.03 -9.57
C ASP A 247 13.87 -9.43 -10.58
N LEU A 248 14.97 -8.84 -10.10
CA LEU A 248 16.01 -8.25 -10.95
C LEU A 248 16.78 -9.32 -11.73
N GLU A 249 17.08 -10.46 -11.11
CA GLU A 249 17.71 -11.60 -11.76
C GLU A 249 16.80 -12.20 -12.85
N ALA A 250 15.49 -12.32 -12.59
CA ALA A 250 14.53 -12.80 -13.58
C ALA A 250 14.45 -11.86 -14.79
N LEU A 251 14.45 -10.54 -14.57
CA LEU A 251 14.50 -9.53 -15.64
C LEU A 251 15.80 -9.63 -16.45
N ALA A 252 16.95 -9.79 -15.78
CA ALA A 252 18.24 -9.97 -16.44
C ALA A 252 18.27 -11.23 -17.31
N ASN A 253 17.81 -12.37 -16.76
CA ASN A 253 17.83 -13.64 -17.47
C ASN A 253 16.83 -13.70 -18.63
N ARG A 254 15.63 -13.12 -18.45
CA ARG A 254 14.55 -13.19 -19.45
C ARG A 254 14.75 -12.20 -20.59
N HIS A 255 15.19 -10.99 -20.29
CA HIS A 255 15.21 -9.88 -21.24
C HIS A 255 16.63 -9.33 -21.51
N GLY A 256 17.66 -9.92 -20.91
CA GLY A 256 19.03 -9.45 -21.09
C GLY A 256 19.31 -8.10 -20.45
N VAL A 257 18.50 -7.65 -19.48
CA VAL A 257 18.74 -6.39 -18.76
C VAL A 257 20.11 -6.47 -18.09
N THR A 258 21.00 -5.52 -18.38
CA THR A 258 22.33 -5.45 -17.79
C THR A 258 22.43 -4.34 -16.74
N ARG A 259 23.49 -4.40 -15.94
CA ARG A 259 23.86 -3.30 -15.03
C ARG A 259 24.11 -1.99 -15.79
N ALA A 260 24.66 -2.05 -17.01
CA ALA A 260 24.93 -0.88 -17.82
C ALA A 260 23.62 -0.21 -18.27
N ASP A 261 22.62 -1.01 -18.68
CA ASP A 261 21.29 -0.51 -19.06
C ASP A 261 20.61 0.22 -17.90
N LEU A 262 20.71 -0.32 -16.68
CA LEU A 262 20.17 0.33 -15.48
C LEU A 262 20.85 1.66 -15.20
N VAL A 263 22.18 1.73 -15.32
CA VAL A 263 22.94 2.98 -15.09
C VAL A 263 22.58 4.01 -16.15
N GLU A 264 22.49 3.62 -17.41
CA GLU A 264 22.09 4.51 -18.50
C GLU A 264 20.67 5.03 -18.28
N ARG A 265 19.73 4.13 -18.01
CA ARG A 265 18.33 4.50 -17.77
C ARG A 265 18.19 5.38 -16.53
N ALA A 266 18.95 5.11 -15.46
CA ALA A 266 18.96 5.94 -14.27
C ALA A 266 19.46 7.36 -14.56
N ARG A 267 20.47 7.51 -15.43
CA ARG A 267 20.93 8.84 -15.87
C ARG A 267 19.86 9.59 -16.63
N LEU A 268 19.20 8.92 -17.58
CA LEU A 268 18.09 9.51 -18.34
C LEU A 268 16.94 9.98 -17.43
N LEU A 269 16.63 9.23 -16.38
CA LEU A 269 15.57 9.57 -15.43
C LEU A 269 16.02 10.56 -14.32
N GLY A 270 17.33 10.80 -14.20
CA GLY A 270 17.95 11.61 -13.13
C GLY A 270 17.82 10.96 -11.75
N VAL A 271 18.13 9.66 -11.66
CA VAL A 271 18.00 8.82 -10.44
C VAL A 271 19.25 7.98 -10.13
N GLU A 272 20.43 8.39 -10.61
CA GLU A 272 21.68 7.62 -10.51
C GLU A 272 22.13 7.37 -9.07
N GLN A 273 22.00 8.34 -8.16
CA GLN A 273 22.36 8.21 -6.75
C GLN A 273 21.43 7.25 -6.02
N THR A 274 20.14 7.25 -6.38
CA THR A 274 19.20 6.24 -5.89
C THR A 274 19.63 4.84 -6.33
N LEU A 275 19.89 4.63 -7.63
CA LEU A 275 20.33 3.35 -8.15
C LEU A 275 21.65 2.91 -7.50
N ALA A 276 22.66 3.78 -7.45
CA ALA A 276 23.95 3.48 -6.84
C ALA A 276 23.83 3.09 -5.37
N SER A 277 22.93 3.74 -4.62
CA SER A 277 22.65 3.40 -3.22
C SER A 277 21.96 2.05 -3.06
N TYR A 278 21.04 1.72 -3.96
CA TYR A 278 20.36 0.43 -3.98
C TYR A 278 21.33 -0.72 -4.34
N LEU A 279 22.11 -0.57 -5.42
CA LEU A 279 23.02 -1.61 -5.90
C LEU A 279 24.12 -1.98 -4.87
N ARG A 280 24.49 -1.07 -3.97
CA ARG A 280 25.38 -1.41 -2.83
C ARG A 280 24.84 -2.49 -1.89
N ARG A 281 23.57 -2.88 -2.05
CA ARG A 281 22.88 -3.86 -1.19
C ARG A 281 22.18 -4.97 -1.97
N CYS A 282 21.92 -4.78 -3.25
CA CYS A 282 21.20 -5.73 -4.09
C CYS A 282 21.68 -5.50 -5.53
N ASP A 283 22.67 -6.28 -5.96
CA ASP A 283 23.25 -6.25 -7.30
C ASP A 283 23.38 -7.70 -7.79
N PRO A 284 22.35 -8.25 -8.47
CA PRO A 284 22.42 -9.61 -9.00
C PRO A 284 23.45 -9.78 -10.12
N PHE A 285 23.92 -8.68 -10.73
CA PHE A 285 24.98 -8.72 -11.73
C PHE A 285 26.36 -8.96 -11.10
N ARG A 286 26.48 -8.79 -9.79
CA ARG A 286 27.70 -9.02 -9.00
C ARG A 286 27.54 -10.12 -7.95
N GLY A 287 26.36 -10.70 -7.81
CA GLY A 287 26.08 -11.65 -6.73
C GLY A 287 26.11 -10.98 -5.36
N GLU A 288 25.66 -9.73 -5.24
CA GLU A 288 25.64 -8.98 -3.98
C GLU A 288 24.22 -8.85 -3.43
N LEU A 289 23.99 -9.26 -2.18
CA LEU A 289 22.71 -9.11 -1.49
C LEU A 289 22.89 -8.88 0.01
N THR A 290 22.13 -7.94 0.58
CA THR A 290 22.08 -7.67 2.03
C THR A 290 20.67 -7.26 2.47
N LEU A 291 19.89 -8.24 2.94
CA LEU A 291 18.55 -8.14 3.48
C LEU A 291 18.49 -7.62 4.92
N ARG A 292 19.64 -7.45 5.60
CA ARG A 292 19.68 -6.77 6.91
C ARG A 292 18.95 -5.42 6.83
N PRO A 293 18.16 -5.03 7.84
CA PRO A 293 17.56 -3.71 7.84
C PRO A 293 18.63 -2.63 7.79
N PRO A 294 18.42 -1.57 6.99
CA PRO A 294 19.39 -0.50 6.93
C PRO A 294 19.45 0.22 8.28
N ARG A 295 20.66 0.60 8.69
CA ARG A 295 20.85 1.42 9.88
C ARG A 295 20.35 2.83 9.61
N TRP A 296 19.97 3.54 10.66
CA TRP A 296 19.45 4.90 10.52
C TRP A 296 20.44 5.86 9.85
N ASP A 297 21.75 5.74 10.12
CA ASP A 297 22.79 6.56 9.49
C ASP A 297 22.94 6.26 7.99
N GLU A 298 22.72 5.01 7.58
CA GLU A 298 22.73 4.58 6.18
C GLU A 298 21.53 5.18 5.44
N VAL A 299 20.33 5.03 6.00
CA VAL A 299 19.11 5.63 5.45
C VAL A 299 19.26 7.14 5.31
N ARG A 300 19.79 7.83 6.33
CA ARG A 300 20.03 9.28 6.27
C ARG A 300 21.00 9.64 5.15
N ARG A 301 22.12 8.93 5.01
CA ARG A 301 23.09 9.17 3.92
C ARG A 301 22.47 8.96 2.55
N TRP A 302 21.71 7.90 2.34
CA TRP A 302 21.05 7.65 1.05
C TRP A 302 19.94 8.67 0.76
N ASN A 303 19.19 9.10 1.77
CA ASN A 303 18.19 10.16 1.62
C ASN A 303 18.83 11.51 1.23
N LEU A 304 19.99 11.84 1.81
CA LEU A 304 20.76 13.03 1.43
C LEU A 304 21.30 12.92 0.01
N ALA A 305 21.83 11.74 -0.38
CA ALA A 305 22.34 11.52 -1.72
C ALA A 305 21.23 11.59 -2.80
N ALA A 306 20.03 11.08 -2.50
CA ALA A 306 18.87 11.11 -3.39
C ALA A 306 18.09 12.44 -3.32
N LEU A 307 18.49 13.39 -2.47
CA LEU A 307 17.80 14.66 -2.30
C LEU A 307 17.62 15.45 -3.62
N PRO A 308 18.64 15.57 -4.49
CA PRO A 308 18.49 16.28 -5.77
C PRO A 308 17.50 15.60 -6.73
N GLU A 309 17.29 14.29 -6.59
CA GLU A 309 16.52 13.48 -7.53
C GLU A 309 15.01 13.52 -7.24
N ARG A 310 14.64 13.54 -5.96
CA ARG A 310 13.25 13.42 -5.50
C ARG A 310 12.76 14.53 -4.56
N GLY A 311 13.63 15.47 -4.20
CA GLY A 311 13.31 16.56 -3.27
C GLY A 311 13.32 16.18 -1.78
N PRO A 312 13.05 17.16 -0.89
CA PRO A 312 13.25 17.09 0.57
C PRO A 312 12.15 16.32 1.33
N ARG A 313 11.84 15.10 0.89
CA ARG A 313 10.79 14.23 1.42
C ARG A 313 10.80 14.08 2.96
N ASP A 314 11.98 13.98 3.57
CA ASP A 314 12.08 13.81 5.02
C ASP A 314 11.73 15.08 5.80
N LEU A 315 12.07 16.25 5.26
CA LEU A 315 11.70 17.55 5.84
C LEU A 315 10.20 17.78 5.71
N GLU A 316 9.61 17.40 4.57
CA GLU A 316 8.16 17.47 4.36
C GLU A 316 7.43 16.57 5.34
N ARG A 317 7.89 15.33 5.51
CA ARG A 317 7.32 14.40 6.49
C ARG A 317 7.41 14.94 7.89
N LEU A 318 8.55 15.55 8.25
CA LEU A 318 8.73 16.16 9.56
C LEU A 318 7.79 17.36 9.75
N ALA A 319 7.68 18.24 8.77
CA ALA A 319 6.79 19.39 8.82
C ALA A 319 5.32 18.96 8.94
N MET A 320 4.87 18.02 8.10
CA MET A 320 3.53 17.44 8.16
C MET A 320 3.27 16.78 9.50
N TYR A 321 4.22 15.98 9.99
CA TYR A 321 4.11 15.35 11.31
C TYR A 321 3.97 16.38 12.43
N THR A 322 4.75 17.46 12.42
CA THR A 322 4.66 18.51 13.44
C THR A 322 3.31 19.23 13.38
N ILE A 323 2.82 19.56 12.19
CA ILE A 323 1.50 20.18 11.98
C ILE A 323 0.40 19.24 12.46
N ASP A 324 0.46 17.96 12.08
CA ASP A 324 -0.50 16.94 12.46
C ASP A 324 -0.50 16.70 13.97
N VAL A 325 0.66 16.61 14.63
CA VAL A 325 0.76 16.47 16.10
C VAL A 325 0.17 17.68 16.81
N ALA A 326 0.45 18.90 16.34
CA ALA A 326 -0.09 20.12 16.92
C ALA A 326 -1.62 20.22 16.73
N GLN A 327 -2.12 19.88 15.55
CA GLN A 327 -3.56 19.82 15.28
C GLN A 327 -4.23 18.75 16.13
N GLU A 328 -3.64 17.56 16.22
CA GLU A 328 -4.20 16.44 16.94
C GLU A 328 -4.19 16.64 18.45
N THR A 329 -3.18 17.32 18.99
CA THR A 329 -3.17 17.74 20.39
C THR A 329 -4.34 18.68 20.68
N ARG A 330 -4.59 19.65 19.79
CA ARG A 330 -5.75 20.55 19.89
C ARG A 330 -7.08 19.79 19.76
N ASP A 331 -7.18 18.87 18.81
CA ASP A 331 -8.39 18.07 18.61
C ASP A 331 -8.68 17.18 19.83
N VAL A 332 -7.66 16.50 20.38
CA VAL A 332 -7.76 15.69 21.60
C VAL A 332 -8.21 16.53 22.78
N ALA A 333 -7.63 17.71 22.99
CA ALA A 333 -8.05 18.63 24.05
C ALA A 333 -9.52 19.06 23.87
N GLY A 334 -9.92 19.33 22.62
CA GLY A 334 -11.29 19.74 22.28
C GLY A 334 -12.37 18.68 22.52
N VAL A 335 -12.03 17.39 22.43
CA VAL A 335 -13.01 16.29 22.58
C VAL A 335 -12.93 15.55 23.93
N LEU A 336 -11.88 15.79 24.72
CA LEU A 336 -11.61 15.04 25.95
C LEU A 336 -12.78 15.08 26.95
N ALA A 337 -13.44 16.23 27.10
CA ALA A 337 -14.60 16.37 27.98
C ALA A 337 -15.80 15.52 27.52
N SER A 338 -16.06 15.48 26.21
CA SER A 338 -17.12 14.65 25.61
C SER A 338 -16.82 13.16 25.81
N VAL A 339 -15.57 12.72 25.61
CA VAL A 339 -15.17 11.33 25.86
C VAL A 339 -15.28 10.97 27.34
N ARG A 340 -14.91 11.88 28.26
CA ARG A 340 -15.04 11.65 29.70
C ARG A 340 -16.51 11.48 30.12
N ARG A 341 -17.42 12.33 29.62
CA ARG A 341 -18.87 12.21 29.88
C ARG A 341 -19.45 10.92 29.30
N ALA A 342 -19.11 10.61 28.05
CA ALA A 342 -19.51 9.36 27.41
C ALA A 342 -19.05 8.14 28.21
N HIS A 343 -17.79 8.12 28.64
CA HIS A 343 -17.24 7.06 29.49
C HIS A 343 -18.00 6.92 30.82
N ALA A 344 -18.31 8.03 31.50
CA ALA A 344 -19.11 8.01 32.72
C ALA A 344 -20.53 7.44 32.48
N ARG A 345 -21.21 7.86 31.40
CA ARG A 345 -22.56 7.38 31.04
C ARG A 345 -22.59 5.88 30.74
N VAL A 346 -21.60 5.38 30.00
CA VAL A 346 -21.48 3.93 29.71
C VAL A 346 -21.24 3.14 30.99
N ARG A 347 -20.38 3.63 31.90
CA ARG A 347 -20.15 2.98 33.20
C ARG A 347 -21.41 2.96 34.08
N ALA A 348 -22.23 4.01 34.00
CA ALA A 348 -23.49 4.12 34.73
C ALA A 348 -24.66 3.37 34.06
N LYS A 349 -24.45 2.69 32.92
CA LYS A 349 -25.49 2.02 32.13
C LYS A 349 -26.70 2.92 31.80
N MET A 350 -26.45 4.22 31.58
CA MET A 350 -27.54 5.16 31.27
C MET A 350 -28.11 4.89 29.88
N PRO A 351 -29.45 4.94 29.71
CA PRO A 351 -30.09 4.76 28.42
C PRO A 351 -29.67 5.85 27.42
N LEU A 352 -29.61 5.46 26.15
CA LEU A 352 -29.24 6.31 25.03
C LEU A 352 -30.51 6.97 24.47
N ALA A 353 -30.73 8.26 24.76
CA ALA A 353 -31.83 9.01 24.16
C ALA A 353 -31.43 9.52 22.76
N ALA A 354 -32.19 9.15 21.75
CA ALA A 354 -32.06 9.66 20.39
C ALA A 354 -32.87 10.95 20.24
N ALA A 355 -32.31 11.94 19.55
CA ALA A 355 -33.06 13.11 19.10
C ALA A 355 -32.45 13.61 17.79
N ASP A 356 -33.28 13.74 16.76
CA ASP A 356 -32.90 14.30 15.48
C ASP A 356 -32.87 15.82 15.53
N VAL A 357 -31.85 16.41 14.91
CA VAL A 357 -31.74 17.86 14.72
C VAL A 357 -31.20 18.09 13.31
N PRO A 358 -31.76 19.04 12.53
CA PRO A 358 -31.18 19.45 11.25
C PRO A 358 -29.83 20.15 11.43
N GLY A 359 -28.94 20.09 10.44
CA GLY A 359 -27.56 20.53 10.62
C GLY A 359 -26.68 20.41 9.38
N ASN A 360 -25.45 20.91 9.51
CA ASN A 360 -24.49 21.10 8.41
C ASN A 360 -23.93 19.79 7.85
N ALA A 361 -23.39 19.81 6.63
CA ALA A 361 -22.69 18.67 6.04
C ALA A 361 -21.33 18.39 6.71
N LEU A 362 -21.04 17.13 7.01
CA LEU A 362 -19.78 16.66 7.57
C LEU A 362 -18.86 16.09 6.47
N GLY A 363 -17.67 16.67 6.27
CA GLY A 363 -16.66 16.15 5.34
C GLY A 363 -15.74 15.08 5.96
N SER A 364 -15.06 14.28 5.12
CA SER A 364 -14.17 13.18 5.54
C SER A 364 -13.05 13.65 6.46
N ARG A 365 -12.41 14.79 6.14
CA ARG A 365 -11.27 15.32 6.89
C ARG A 365 -11.64 15.61 8.34
N ARG A 366 -12.78 16.29 8.53
CA ARG A 366 -13.30 16.65 9.85
C ARG A 366 -13.71 15.40 10.63
N TRP A 367 -14.38 14.45 9.96
CA TRP A 367 -14.76 13.19 10.59
C TRP A 367 -13.56 12.36 11.04
N ARG A 368 -12.53 12.19 10.20
CA ARG A 368 -11.31 11.45 10.56
C ARG A 368 -10.54 12.11 11.69
N ALA A 369 -10.41 13.44 11.67
CA ALA A 369 -9.76 14.18 12.75
C ALA A 369 -10.50 13.94 14.09
N LEU A 370 -11.83 14.02 14.07
CA LEU A 370 -12.67 13.73 15.23
C LEU A 370 -12.49 12.27 15.72
N ARG A 371 -12.55 11.27 14.83
CA ARG A 371 -12.34 9.85 15.19
C ARG A 371 -10.99 9.63 15.85
N ARG A 372 -9.91 10.15 15.28
CA ARG A 372 -8.55 10.03 15.84
C ARG A 372 -8.45 10.67 17.22
N ALA A 373 -9.01 11.88 17.38
CA ALA A 373 -9.04 12.57 18.65
C ALA A 373 -9.79 11.78 19.73
N ILE A 374 -11.00 11.27 19.41
CA ILE A 374 -11.77 10.41 20.32
C ILE A 374 -10.98 9.16 20.70
N HIS A 375 -10.37 8.47 19.73
CA HIS A 375 -9.57 7.28 19.99
C HIS A 375 -8.42 7.55 20.96
N ARG A 376 -7.66 8.63 20.73
CA ARG A 376 -6.54 9.02 21.61
C ARG A 376 -7.02 9.43 22.99
N SER A 377 -8.10 10.19 23.10
CA SER A 377 -8.72 10.52 24.39
C SER A 377 -9.16 9.26 25.16
N MET A 378 -9.72 8.25 24.48
CA MET A 378 -10.06 6.98 25.13
C MET A 378 -8.82 6.23 25.66
N ARG A 379 -7.70 6.24 24.90
CA ARG A 379 -6.43 5.68 25.37
C ARG A 379 -5.90 6.42 26.60
N LEU A 380 -5.92 7.75 26.59
CA LEU A 380 -5.52 8.58 27.73
C LEU A 380 -6.38 8.31 28.97
N LEU A 381 -7.68 8.12 28.80
CA LEU A 381 -8.62 7.79 29.88
C LEU A 381 -8.67 6.29 30.24
N ARG A 382 -7.82 5.46 29.60
CA ARG A 382 -7.76 4.00 29.81
C ARG A 382 -9.13 3.31 29.72
N VAL A 383 -9.95 3.71 28.74
CA VAL A 383 -11.26 3.08 28.50
C VAL A 383 -11.08 1.60 28.18
N ALA A 384 -11.77 0.73 28.92
CA ALA A 384 -11.71 -0.72 28.76
C ALA A 384 -12.14 -1.14 27.35
N GLU A 385 -11.52 -2.17 26.78
CA GLU A 385 -11.75 -2.61 25.40
C GLU A 385 -13.22 -2.90 25.11
N ALA A 386 -13.89 -3.64 25.99
CA ALA A 386 -15.31 -3.95 25.92
C ALA A 386 -16.23 -2.70 25.91
N GLN A 387 -15.72 -1.53 26.30
CA GLN A 387 -16.49 -0.27 26.36
C GLN A 387 -16.17 0.68 25.20
N ARG A 388 -15.07 0.46 24.45
CA ARG A 388 -14.55 1.45 23.49
C ARG A 388 -15.57 1.83 22.42
N SER A 389 -16.28 0.87 21.85
CA SER A 389 -17.27 1.14 20.79
C SER A 389 -18.42 2.01 21.32
N ASN A 390 -18.95 1.71 22.51
CA ASN A 390 -20.04 2.47 23.13
C ASN A 390 -19.61 3.89 23.49
N VAL A 391 -18.42 4.03 24.11
CA VAL A 391 -17.87 5.33 24.48
C VAL A 391 -17.62 6.17 23.24
N ALA A 392 -17.11 5.56 22.16
CA ALA A 392 -16.78 6.31 20.97
C ALA A 392 -18.01 6.74 20.16
N ALA A 393 -19.05 5.92 20.09
CA ALA A 393 -20.33 6.30 19.48
C ALA A 393 -20.97 7.48 20.22
N LEU A 394 -21.06 7.38 21.55
CA LEU A 394 -21.56 8.46 22.41
C LEU A 394 -20.74 9.75 22.29
N ALA A 395 -19.41 9.63 22.37
CA ALA A 395 -18.54 10.79 22.26
C ALA A 395 -18.64 11.45 20.88
N SER A 396 -18.76 10.64 19.81
CA SER A 396 -18.95 11.15 18.45
C SER A 396 -20.28 11.88 18.32
N TYR A 397 -21.36 11.29 18.84
CA TYR A 397 -22.68 11.91 18.87
C TYR A 397 -22.69 13.24 19.63
N ASP A 398 -22.22 13.25 20.88
CA ASP A 398 -22.18 14.45 21.73
C ASP A 398 -21.34 15.56 21.06
N GLU A 399 -20.19 15.21 20.49
CA GLU A 399 -19.27 16.17 19.88
C GLU A 399 -19.76 16.70 18.54
N LEU A 400 -20.37 15.86 17.70
CA LEU A 400 -20.99 16.29 16.44
C LEU A 400 -22.19 17.20 16.70
N ARG A 401 -23.03 16.88 17.69
CA ARG A 401 -24.12 17.77 18.12
C ARG A 401 -23.61 19.10 18.65
N ARG A 402 -22.57 19.08 19.49
CA ARG A 402 -21.93 20.30 20.02
C ARG A 402 -21.42 21.22 18.90
N ARG A 403 -21.01 20.64 17.76
CA ARG A 403 -20.54 21.36 16.57
C ARG A 403 -21.65 21.71 15.57
N GLY A 404 -22.93 21.44 15.91
CA GLY A 404 -24.08 21.77 15.06
C GLY A 404 -24.30 20.83 13.87
N PHE A 405 -23.80 19.59 13.93
CA PHE A 405 -24.09 18.57 12.91
C PHE A 405 -25.38 17.82 13.24
N ALA A 406 -26.14 17.51 12.19
CA ALA A 406 -27.31 16.65 12.27
C ALA A 406 -26.88 15.19 12.46
N VAL A 407 -26.96 14.68 13.67
CA VAL A 407 -26.62 13.28 13.94
C VAL A 407 -27.65 12.59 14.80
N ALA A 408 -27.95 11.34 14.45
CA ALA A 408 -28.76 10.44 15.24
C ALA A 408 -27.86 9.38 15.87
N LEU A 409 -28.15 9.02 17.12
CA LEU A 409 -27.57 7.85 17.76
C LEU A 409 -28.53 6.69 17.57
N VAL A 410 -28.09 5.67 16.83
CA VAL A 410 -28.86 4.44 16.60
C VAL A 410 -28.55 3.49 17.76
N PRO A 411 -29.58 3.07 18.54
CA PRO A 411 -29.40 2.15 19.65
C PRO A 411 -28.74 0.83 19.21
N GLN A 412 -28.16 0.14 20.19
CA GLN A 412 -27.63 -1.21 20.03
C GLN A 412 -28.78 -2.19 19.75
N GLU A 413 -28.72 -2.91 18.63
CA GLU A 413 -29.40 -4.20 18.44
C GLU A 413 -28.55 -5.28 19.11
N GLU A 414 -29.15 -6.37 19.62
CA GLU A 414 -28.60 -7.29 20.65
C GLU A 414 -27.11 -7.72 20.52
N GLU A 415 -26.49 -7.61 19.34
CA GLU A 415 -25.08 -7.98 19.11
C GLU A 415 -24.21 -6.90 18.43
N SER A 416 -24.72 -5.69 18.18
CA SER A 416 -24.00 -4.64 17.44
C SER A 416 -23.72 -3.38 18.28
N PRO A 417 -22.50 -2.81 18.23
CA PRO A 417 -22.23 -1.55 18.91
C PRO A 417 -23.13 -0.41 18.39
N PRO A 418 -23.47 0.59 19.22
CA PRO A 418 -24.26 1.73 18.80
C PRO A 418 -23.60 2.47 17.64
N ARG A 419 -24.42 2.95 16.71
CA ARG A 419 -23.97 3.65 15.49
C ARG A 419 -24.37 5.11 15.53
N VAL A 420 -23.58 5.97 14.88
CA VAL A 420 -23.94 7.39 14.69
C VAL A 420 -24.33 7.57 13.23
N ARG A 421 -25.52 8.09 12.94
CA ARG A 421 -25.95 8.42 11.57
C ARG A 421 -25.81 9.92 11.32
N HIS A 422 -25.39 10.29 10.11
CA HIS A 422 -25.36 11.65 9.62
C HIS A 422 -25.91 11.69 8.19
N ALA A 423 -26.91 12.54 7.92
CA ALA A 423 -27.52 12.69 6.60
C ALA A 423 -27.94 11.33 5.95
N GLY A 424 -28.49 10.42 6.76
CA GLY A 424 -28.94 9.10 6.32
C GLY A 424 -27.83 8.04 6.20
N ALA A 425 -26.55 8.39 6.34
CA ALA A 425 -25.44 7.45 6.30
C ALA A 425 -24.95 7.09 7.71
N ASP A 426 -24.69 5.80 7.96
CA ASP A 426 -23.99 5.35 9.16
C ASP A 426 -22.54 5.85 9.13
N LEU A 427 -22.13 6.64 10.12
CA LEU A 427 -20.74 7.00 10.34
C LEU A 427 -20.00 5.80 10.92
N GLU A 428 -18.87 5.44 10.31
CA GLU A 428 -18.09 4.33 10.81
C GLU A 428 -17.36 4.73 12.11
N VAL A 429 -17.82 4.21 13.25
CA VAL A 429 -17.23 4.46 14.58
C VAL A 429 -16.40 3.26 15.06
N ARG A 430 -16.05 2.33 14.17
CA ARG A 430 -15.29 1.12 14.56
C ARG A 430 -13.86 1.50 14.99
N PHE A 431 -13.48 1.02 16.17
CA PHE A 431 -12.15 1.11 16.77
C PHE A 431 -11.66 -0.31 17.11
N GLY A 432 -11.49 -1.15 16.09
CA GLY A 432 -10.82 -2.45 16.23
C GLY A 432 -9.31 -2.31 16.06
N VAL A 433 -8.55 -3.30 16.52
CA VAL A 433 -7.11 -3.47 16.25
C VAL A 433 -6.88 -3.09 14.80
N ALA A 434 -6.12 -2.03 14.56
CA ALA A 434 -5.87 -1.57 13.20
C ALA A 434 -5.39 -2.78 12.40
N ALA A 435 -6.05 -3.05 11.27
CA ALA A 435 -5.30 -3.45 10.10
C ALA A 435 -4.24 -2.37 9.94
N GLU A 436 -2.99 -2.68 10.31
CA GLU A 436 -1.87 -1.77 10.15
C GLU A 436 -1.72 -1.48 8.65
N GLU A 437 -2.08 -0.26 8.25
CA GLU A 437 -1.60 0.37 7.01
C GLU A 437 -0.34 1.20 7.29
#